data_AF-A0A5Q0M9I9-F1
#
_entry.id   AF-A0A5Q0M9I9-F1
#
_cell.length_a   1.000
_cell.length_b   1.000
_cell.length_c   1.000
_cell.angle_alpha   90.00
_cell.angle_beta   90.00
_cell.angle_gamma   90.00
#
_symmetry.space_group_name_H-M   'P 1'
#
loop_
_entity.id
_entity.type
_entity.pdbx_description
1 polymer ?
#
loop_
_entity_poly.entity_id
_entity_poly.type
_entity_poly.pdbx_seq_one_letter_code
_entity_poly.pdbx_strand_id
1 'polypeptide(L)'
;MKQSIWKLYGFAWVTAGFFLISLIGHWVFGWFAYVNEQTQFGHPVEFSGYMVEMLRDTLENWQSEFLQLLWQVAGLAFLLYLGSPQSKEGDDRVEAKIDAILAAVDPQNADKLIDEIDQEYCGRHTDPRWAAMRKTGK
;
A
#
# COMPACT_ATOMS: atom_id res chain seq x y z
N MET A 1 18.42 18.37 6.02
CA MET A 1 18.78 17.09 6.68
C MET A 1 18.53 15.95 5.70
N LYS A 2 19.56 15.24 5.22
CA LYS A 2 19.38 14.02 4.40
C LYS A 2 18.67 13.00 5.28
N GLN A 3 17.42 12.65 4.96
CA GLN A 3 16.76 11.57 5.68
C GLN A 3 17.46 10.26 5.32
N SER A 4 17.89 9.52 6.35
CA SER A 4 18.54 8.22 6.18
C SER A 4 17.55 7.24 5.57
N ILE A 5 17.98 6.44 4.59
CA ILE A 5 17.18 5.36 3.95
C ILE A 5 16.55 4.44 5.00
N TRP A 6 17.26 4.23 6.12
CA TRP A 6 16.79 3.47 7.27
C TRP A 6 15.58 4.08 7.99
N LYS A 7 15.46 5.40 8.00
CA LYS A 7 14.29 6.10 8.57
C LYS A 7 13.14 6.21 7.57
N LEU A 8 13.44 6.34 6.27
CA LEU A 8 12.39 6.38 5.22
C LEU A 8 11.67 5.03 5.09
N TYR A 9 12.41 3.93 5.18
CA TYR A 9 11.90 2.58 4.93
C TYR A 9 11.87 1.71 6.19
N GLY A 10 11.82 2.30 7.38
CA GLY A 10 11.85 1.57 8.65
C GLY A 10 10.78 0.47 8.73
N PHE A 11 9.56 0.77 8.27
CA PHE A 11 8.48 -0.23 8.19
C PHE A 11 8.83 -1.41 7.27
N ALA A 12 9.40 -1.14 6.09
CA ALA A 12 9.79 -2.19 5.14
C ALA A 12 10.86 -3.11 5.74
N TRP A 13 11.85 -2.57 6.46
CA TRP A 13 12.89 -3.37 7.11
C TRP A 13 12.37 -4.23 8.25
N VAL A 14 11.50 -3.68 9.09
CA VAL A 14 10.88 -4.45 10.19
C VAL A 14 10.03 -5.59 9.62
N THR A 15 9.20 -5.30 8.61
CA THR A 15 8.37 -6.31 7.94
C THR A 15 9.23 -7.38 7.24
N ALA A 16 10.30 -6.99 6.55
CA ALA A 16 11.24 -7.94 5.94
C ALA A 16 11.92 -8.82 7.00
N GLY A 17 12.26 -8.26 8.16
CA GLY A 17 12.79 -9.02 9.29
C GLY A 17 11.80 -10.10 9.78
N PHE A 18 10.55 -9.72 10.04
CA PHE A 18 9.50 -10.69 10.42
C PHE A 18 9.28 -11.75 9.34
N PHE A 19 9.25 -11.35 8.07
CA PHE A 19 9.11 -12.26 6.94
C PHE A 19 10.24 -13.30 6.88
N LEU A 20 11.50 -12.88 7.02
CA LEU A 20 12.65 -13.78 7.01
C LEU A 20 12.62 -14.75 8.20
N ILE A 21 12.26 -14.26 9.39
CA ILE A 21 12.12 -15.11 10.59
C ILE A 21 11.03 -16.17 10.36
N SER A 22 9.86 -15.76 9.84
CA SER A 22 8.79 -16.71 9.54
C SER A 22 9.16 -17.70 8.44
N LEU A 23 9.87 -17.25 7.40
CA LEU A 23 10.28 -18.10 6.29
C LEU A 23 11.30 -19.16 6.76
N ILE A 24 12.29 -18.76 7.56
CA ILE A 24 13.23 -19.70 8.16
C ILE A 24 12.49 -20.67 9.08
N GLY A 25 11.58 -20.18 9.91
CA GLY A 25 10.74 -21.03 10.77
C GLY A 25 9.95 -22.06 9.97
N HIS A 26 9.28 -21.64 8.90
CA HIS A 26 8.51 -22.53 8.01
C HIS A 26 9.37 -23.68 7.48
N TRP A 27 10.57 -23.39 6.98
CA TRP A 27 11.49 -24.42 6.48
C TRP A 27 12.01 -25.32 7.61
N VAL A 28 12.43 -24.76 8.75
CA VAL A 28 12.93 -25.53 9.90
C VAL A 28 11.87 -26.48 10.44
N PHE A 29 10.63 -26.01 10.63
CA PHE A 29 9.53 -26.88 11.07
C PHE A 29 9.12 -27.88 9.99
N GLY A 30 9.17 -27.48 8.71
CA GLY A 30 8.98 -28.40 7.59
C GLY A 30 9.99 -29.54 7.57
N TRP A 31 11.25 -29.28 7.94
CA TRP A 31 12.26 -30.34 8.05
C TRP A 31 11.89 -31.36 9.12
N PHE A 32 11.45 -30.92 10.29
CA PHE A 32 11.00 -31.83 11.35
C PHE A 32 9.79 -32.66 10.92
N ALA A 33 8.83 -32.04 10.21
CA ALA A 33 7.67 -32.74 9.66
C ALA A 33 8.09 -33.79 8.61
N TYR A 34 8.92 -33.41 7.65
CA TYR A 34 9.44 -34.28 6.60
C TYR A 34 10.18 -35.49 7.18
N VAL A 35 11.13 -35.27 8.09
CA VAL A 35 11.87 -36.37 8.73
C VAL A 35 10.93 -37.30 9.49
N ASN A 36 9.95 -36.75 10.20
CA ASN A 36 8.97 -37.56 10.92
C ASN A 36 8.12 -38.42 9.95
N GLU A 37 7.67 -37.87 8.82
CA GLU A 37 6.97 -38.68 7.81
C GLU A 37 7.85 -39.76 7.19
N GLN A 38 9.05 -39.41 6.72
CA GLN A 38 9.94 -40.40 6.10
C GLN A 38 10.27 -41.55 7.07
N THR A 39 10.51 -41.23 8.35
CA THR A 39 10.77 -42.25 9.38
C THR A 39 9.55 -43.11 9.69
N GLN A 40 8.34 -42.55 9.67
CA GLN A 40 7.09 -43.30 9.85
C GLN A 40 6.84 -44.30 8.72
N PHE A 41 7.16 -43.93 7.48
CA PHE A 41 7.01 -44.80 6.31
C PHE A 41 8.24 -45.67 6.00
N GLY A 42 9.31 -45.57 6.80
CA GLY A 42 10.53 -46.34 6.61
C GLY A 42 11.33 -45.95 5.36
N HIS A 43 11.12 -44.74 4.85
CA HIS A 43 11.82 -44.18 3.71
C HIS A 43 13.13 -43.49 4.13
N PRO A 44 14.15 -43.47 3.26
CA PRO A 44 15.37 -42.72 3.52
C PRO A 44 15.09 -41.21 3.55
N VAL A 45 15.70 -40.52 4.51
CA VAL A 45 15.64 -39.06 4.58
C VAL A 45 16.62 -38.47 3.57
N GLU A 46 16.10 -37.90 2.48
CA GLU A 46 16.91 -37.25 1.44
C GLU A 46 16.67 -35.74 1.42
N PHE A 47 17.75 -34.97 1.42
CA PHE A 47 17.67 -33.50 1.38
C PHE A 47 17.07 -32.97 0.07
N SER A 48 17.29 -33.67 -1.05
CA SER A 48 16.70 -33.36 -2.36
C SER A 48 15.17 -33.44 -2.31
N GLY A 49 14.61 -34.49 -1.70
CA GLY A 49 13.17 -34.66 -1.54
C GLY A 49 12.57 -33.53 -0.70
N TYR A 50 13.18 -33.25 0.44
CA TYR A 50 12.80 -32.13 1.30
C TYR A 50 12.81 -30.78 0.57
N MET A 51 13.86 -30.48 -0.22
CA MET A 51 13.92 -29.22 -0.97
C MET A 51 12.78 -29.07 -1.96
N VAL A 52 12.45 -30.14 -2.69
CA VAL A 52 11.36 -30.11 -3.69
C VAL A 52 10.01 -29.87 -3.00
N GLU A 53 9.77 -30.59 -1.91
CA GLU A 53 8.55 -30.46 -1.12
C GLU A 53 8.40 -29.07 -0.52
N MET A 54 9.44 -28.54 0.13
CA MET A 54 9.37 -27.20 0.71
C MET A 54 9.25 -26.08 -0.32
N LEU A 55 9.92 -26.22 -1.47
CA LEU A 55 9.75 -25.28 -2.57
C LEU A 55 8.32 -25.30 -3.10
N ARG A 56 7.74 -26.49 -3.27
CA ARG A 56 6.35 -26.64 -3.68
C ARG A 56 5.42 -25.96 -2.68
N ASP A 57 5.52 -26.29 -1.39
CA ASP A 57 4.66 -25.71 -0.35
C ASP A 57 4.81 -24.19 -0.26
N THR A 58 6.04 -23.68 -0.33
CA THR A 58 6.31 -22.24 -0.35
C THR A 58 5.69 -21.57 -1.57
N LEU A 59 5.81 -22.19 -2.75
CA LEU A 59 5.27 -21.64 -4.00
C LEU A 59 3.75 -21.75 -4.09
N GLU A 60 3.14 -22.82 -3.56
CA GLU A 60 1.69 -22.97 -3.48
C GLU A 60 1.09 -21.89 -2.58
N ASN A 61 1.68 -21.66 -1.40
CA ASN A 61 1.28 -20.57 -0.51
C ASN A 61 1.49 -19.19 -1.17
N TRP A 62 2.62 -19.00 -1.86
CA TRP A 62 2.88 -17.74 -2.56
C TRP A 62 1.88 -17.51 -3.69
N GLN A 63 1.58 -18.54 -4.48
CA GLN A 63 0.63 -18.48 -5.59
C GLN A 63 -0.79 -18.18 -5.13
N SER A 64 -1.26 -18.79 -4.03
CA SER A 64 -2.60 -18.55 -3.50
C SER A 64 -2.73 -17.16 -2.88
N GLU A 65 -1.80 -16.77 -2.00
CA GLU A 65 -1.84 -15.49 -1.29
C GLU A 65 -1.61 -14.31 -2.23
N PHE A 66 -0.68 -14.41 -3.21
CA PHE A 66 -0.50 -13.35 -4.20
C PHE A 66 -1.73 -13.15 -5.07
N LEU A 67 -2.35 -14.24 -5.52
CA LEU A 67 -3.56 -14.13 -6.34
C LEU A 67 -4.70 -13.49 -5.53
N GLN A 68 -4.86 -13.88 -4.26
CA GLN A 68 -5.85 -13.28 -3.36
C GLN A 68 -5.60 -11.79 -3.16
N LEU A 69 -4.38 -11.39 -2.78
CA LEU A 69 -4.03 -9.99 -2.54
C LEU A 69 -4.14 -9.13 -3.81
N LEU A 70 -3.66 -9.65 -4.94
CA LEU A 70 -3.79 -8.99 -6.24
C LEU A 70 -5.26 -8.79 -6.58
N TRP A 71 -6.08 -9.83 -6.46
CA TRP A 71 -7.51 -9.76 -6.74
C TRP A 71 -8.21 -8.76 -5.82
N GLN A 72 -7.86 -8.74 -4.54
CA GLN A 72 -8.43 -7.80 -3.59
C GLN A 72 -8.06 -6.35 -3.93
N VAL A 73 -6.78 -6.06 -4.15
CA VAL A 73 -6.32 -4.69 -4.46
C VAL A 73 -6.82 -4.24 -5.83
N ALA A 74 -6.66 -5.06 -6.87
CA ALA A 74 -7.10 -4.74 -8.22
C ALA A 74 -8.62 -4.67 -8.31
N GLY A 75 -9.33 -5.61 -7.68
CA GLY A 75 -10.78 -5.64 -7.63
C GLY A 75 -11.36 -4.43 -6.90
N LEU A 76 -10.82 -4.08 -5.73
CA LEU A 76 -11.22 -2.87 -5.02
C LEU A 76 -10.88 -1.60 -5.80
N ALA A 77 -9.68 -1.52 -6.40
CA ALA A 77 -9.29 -0.39 -7.24
C ALA A 77 -10.22 -0.25 -8.46
N PHE A 78 -10.59 -1.36 -9.09
CA PHE A 78 -11.53 -1.41 -10.22
C PHE A 78 -12.94 -0.99 -9.82
N LEU A 79 -13.44 -1.48 -8.68
CA LEU A 79 -14.73 -1.08 -8.14
C LEU A 79 -14.75 0.39 -7.70
N LEU A 80 -13.65 0.91 -7.13
CA LEU A 80 -13.51 2.34 -6.86
C LEU A 80 -13.47 3.15 -8.15
N TYR A 81 -12.78 2.67 -9.18
CA TYR A 81 -12.71 3.34 -10.47
C TYR A 81 -14.10 3.41 -11.15
N LEU A 82 -14.86 2.31 -11.15
CA LEU A 82 -16.21 2.27 -11.73
C LEU A 82 -17.30 2.88 -10.84
N GLY A 83 -17.15 2.75 -9.52
CA GLY A 83 -18.16 3.09 -8.52
C GLY A 83 -17.95 4.44 -7.85
N SER A 84 -16.99 5.26 -8.28
CA SER A 84 -16.76 6.61 -7.73
C SER A 84 -17.39 7.81 -8.46
N PRO A 85 -18.61 7.74 -9.07
CA PRO A 85 -19.32 8.99 -9.38
C PRO A 85 -19.47 9.85 -8.12
N GLN A 86 -19.76 9.24 -6.97
CA GLN A 86 -20.03 9.98 -5.72
C GLN A 86 -18.82 10.69 -5.10
N SER A 87 -17.58 10.23 -5.33
CA SER A 87 -16.39 10.90 -4.78
C SER A 87 -15.99 12.09 -5.64
N LYS A 88 -16.04 11.95 -6.97
CA LYS A 88 -15.81 13.07 -7.89
C LYS A 88 -16.92 14.11 -7.78
N GLU A 89 -18.19 13.68 -7.81
CA GLU A 89 -19.33 14.58 -7.58
C GLU A 89 -19.34 15.21 -6.19
N GLY A 90 -18.69 14.60 -5.19
CA GLY A 90 -18.56 15.16 -3.86
C GLY A 90 -17.63 16.37 -3.85
N ASP A 91 -16.40 16.17 -4.31
CA ASP A 91 -15.35 17.18 -4.33
C ASP A 91 -15.68 18.29 -5.32
N ASP A 92 -16.07 17.95 -6.56
CA ASP A 92 -16.45 18.92 -7.60
C ASP A 92 -17.63 19.80 -7.13
N ARG A 93 -18.57 19.22 -6.38
CA ARG A 93 -19.72 19.97 -5.83
C ARG A 93 -19.35 20.82 -4.63
N VAL A 94 -18.35 20.44 -3.84
CA VAL A 94 -17.83 21.26 -2.75
C VAL A 94 -17.04 22.44 -3.32
N GLU A 95 -16.21 22.20 -4.32
CA GLU A 95 -15.46 23.21 -5.07
C GLU A 95 -16.42 24.24 -5.68
N ALA A 96 -17.41 23.79 -6.45
CA ALA A 96 -18.42 24.69 -7.03
C ALA A 96 -19.20 25.51 -5.99
N LYS A 97 -19.40 24.97 -4.77
CA LYS A 97 -20.03 25.73 -3.66
C LYS A 97 -19.07 26.76 -3.07
N ILE A 98 -17.79 26.44 -2.95
CA ILE A 98 -16.76 27.37 -2.46
C ILE A 98 -16.59 28.52 -3.45
N ASP A 99 -16.54 28.22 -4.75
CA ASP A 99 -16.42 29.23 -5.80
C ASP A 99 -17.62 30.18 -5.78
N ALA A 100 -18.83 29.64 -5.63
CA ALA A 100 -20.04 30.44 -5.50
C ALA A 100 -20.02 31.35 -4.26
N ILE A 101 -19.44 30.88 -3.15
CA ILE A 101 -19.26 31.71 -1.94
C ILE A 101 -18.20 32.79 -2.18
N LEU A 102 -17.07 32.46 -2.80
CA LEU A 102 -16.00 33.41 -3.08
C LEU A 102 -16.46 34.52 -4.02
N ALA A 103 -17.21 34.16 -5.07
CA ALA A 103 -17.86 35.10 -5.98
C ALA A 103 -18.88 36.00 -5.27
N ALA A 104 -19.57 35.51 -4.24
CA ALA A 104 -20.50 36.30 -3.45
C ALA A 104 -19.80 37.23 -2.44
N VAL A 105 -18.63 36.85 -1.92
CA VAL A 105 -17.88 37.60 -0.90
C VAL A 105 -16.96 38.66 -1.51
N ASP A 106 -16.27 38.35 -2.61
CA ASP A 106 -15.38 39.28 -3.32
C ASP A 106 -15.59 39.21 -4.85
N PRO A 107 -16.67 39.83 -5.38
CA PRO A 107 -17.00 39.75 -6.79
C PRO A 107 -15.96 40.36 -7.74
N GLN A 108 -15.06 41.21 -7.24
CA GLN A 108 -14.08 41.92 -8.08
C GLN A 108 -12.82 41.09 -8.30
N ASN A 109 -12.46 40.22 -7.35
CA ASN A 109 -11.22 39.44 -7.40
C ASN A 109 -11.46 37.92 -7.46
N ALA A 110 -12.69 37.44 -7.29
CA ALA A 110 -13.01 36.02 -7.22
C ALA A 110 -12.43 35.21 -8.39
N ASP A 111 -12.70 35.62 -9.64
CA ASP A 111 -12.22 34.89 -10.82
C ASP A 111 -10.70 34.75 -10.84
N LYS A 112 -9.98 35.83 -10.51
CA LYS A 112 -8.52 35.83 -10.46
C LYS A 112 -7.96 34.92 -9.35
N LEU A 113 -8.63 34.91 -8.19
CA LEU A 113 -8.24 34.07 -7.05
C LEU A 113 -8.47 32.59 -7.34
N ILE A 114 -9.59 32.24 -7.97
CA ILE A 114 -9.90 30.87 -8.40
C ILE A 114 -8.85 30.41 -9.40
N ASP A 115 -8.58 31.19 -10.45
CA ASP A 115 -7.58 30.86 -11.47
C ASP A 115 -6.17 30.65 -10.89
N GLU A 116 -5.78 31.47 -9.89
CA GLU A 116 -4.47 31.37 -9.23
C GLU A 116 -4.38 30.10 -8.37
N ILE A 117 -5.45 29.76 -7.65
CA ILE A 117 -5.55 28.51 -6.86
C ILE A 117 -5.51 27.30 -7.79
N ASP A 118 -6.30 27.30 -8.86
CA ASP A 118 -6.34 26.18 -9.80
C ASP A 118 -4.99 25.94 -10.47
N GLN A 119 -4.27 27.00 -10.85
CA GLN A 119 -2.91 26.88 -11.38
C GLN A 119 -1.90 26.37 -10.35
N GLU A 120 -2.01 26.78 -9.09
CA GLU A 120 -1.10 26.34 -8.02
C GLU A 120 -1.30 24.85 -7.67
N TYR A 121 -2.55 24.38 -7.69
CA TYR A 121 -2.93 23.04 -7.24
C TYR A 121 -3.21 22.02 -8.36
N CYS A 122 -3.24 22.44 -9.63
CA CYS A 122 -3.40 21.55 -10.78
C CYS A 122 -2.38 20.39 -10.75
N GLY A 123 -2.87 19.18 -10.49
CA GLY A 123 -2.05 17.96 -10.46
C GLY A 123 -1.37 17.62 -9.12
N ARG A 124 -1.66 18.33 -8.02
CA ARG A 124 -1.18 17.96 -6.67
C ARG A 124 -2.31 17.97 -5.64
N HIS A 125 -2.71 16.78 -5.18
CA HIS A 125 -3.61 16.62 -4.02
C HIS A 125 -2.92 16.78 -2.65
N THR A 126 -1.72 17.35 -2.60
CA THR A 126 -1.00 17.55 -1.33
C THR A 126 -0.56 19.00 -1.21
N ASP A 127 -1.23 19.73 -0.32
CA ASP A 127 -0.94 21.14 -0.04
C ASP A 127 0.38 21.29 0.76
N PRO A 128 1.44 21.86 0.17
CA PRO A 128 2.69 22.13 0.89
C PRO A 128 2.53 23.27 1.91
N ARG A 129 1.54 24.16 1.71
CA ARG A 129 1.34 25.37 2.50
C ARG A 129 0.88 25.04 3.91
N TRP A 130 -0.08 24.12 4.07
CA TRP A 130 -0.48 23.64 5.40
C TRP A 130 0.64 22.89 6.15
N ALA A 131 1.45 22.12 5.43
CA ALA A 131 2.61 21.44 6.00
C ALA A 131 3.68 22.43 6.50
N ALA A 132 3.81 23.59 5.84
CA ALA A 132 4.68 24.68 6.27
C ALA A 132 4.07 25.46 7.45
N MET A 133 2.77 25.79 7.42
CA MET A 133 2.08 26.50 8.50
C MET A 133 2.15 25.75 9.84
N ARG A 134 1.96 24.42 9.84
CA ARG A 134 2.15 23.58 11.05
C ARG A 134 3.55 23.67 11.67
N LYS A 135 4.58 23.96 10.87
CA LYS A 135 5.95 24.13 11.37
C LYS A 135 6.21 25.53 11.93
N THR A 136 5.47 26.53 11.46
CA THR A 136 5.66 27.93 11.86
C THR A 136 4.74 28.40 12.98
N GLY A 137 3.81 27.58 13.47
CA GLY A 137 3.07 27.83 14.71
C GLY A 137 2.35 29.19 14.75
N LYS A 138 1.81 29.63 13.62
CA LYS A 138 0.88 30.75 13.53
C LYS A 138 -0.49 30.22 13.13
#